data_AF-A1T4J7-F1
#
_entry.id   AF-A1T4J7-F1
#
_cell.length_a   1.000
_cell.length_b   1.000
_cell.length_c   1.000
_cell.angle_alpha   90.00
_cell.angle_beta   90.00
_cell.angle_gamma   90.00
#
_symmetry.space_group_name_H-M   'P 1'
#
loop_
_entity.id
_entity.type
_entity.pdbx_description
1 polymer ?
#
loop_
_entity_poly.entity_id
_entity_poly.type
_entity_poly.pdbx_seq_one_letter_code
_entity_poly.pdbx_strand_id
1 'polypeptide(L)'
;MITAFRDLLAPSRLTDVVDVGANPIDGEPPYAPMLSAGLCRVTGFEPQPDALAELQTRKGPGERYLPYAVGDGGEHTLNICRASGMTSLFEPDPDTLNLFEVLEPYGEVLERIPLSTHRLDDISEIEHLDFLKIDIQGGELAVFQNGRTKLADAVAIQTEVSFVTLYRDQPTMGDVDVEMRSQGFVPHCFAAVKKWPIAPYVVNNNPRWALNQLLEADIVYVRDFSRPDSLSDEQLKHLALIAHHCYSSYDLALRCVMLLERRGSLKTGAQQSYLETRPA
;
A
#
# COMPACT_ATOMS: atom_id res chain seq x y z
N MET A 1 -20.45 -13.77 8.51
CA MET A 1 -20.19 -13.37 7.10
C MET A 1 -18.70 -13.32 6.81
N ILE A 2 -17.88 -12.53 7.53
CA ILE A 2 -16.43 -12.42 7.28
C ILE A 2 -15.68 -13.76 7.39
N THR A 3 -15.93 -14.55 8.44
CA THR A 3 -15.30 -15.88 8.61
C THR A 3 -15.76 -16.92 7.57
N ALA A 4 -16.99 -16.81 7.08
CA ALA A 4 -17.56 -17.76 6.13
C ALA A 4 -16.79 -17.79 4.79
N PHE A 5 -16.31 -16.62 4.33
CA PHE A 5 -15.53 -16.57 3.09
C PHE A 5 -14.13 -17.16 3.27
N ARG A 6 -13.47 -16.87 4.39
CA ARG A 6 -12.21 -17.51 4.75
C ARG A 6 -12.36 -19.03 4.87
N ASP A 7 -13.45 -19.51 5.47
CA ASP A 7 -13.71 -20.95 5.61
C ASP A 7 -13.99 -21.62 4.26
N LEU A 8 -14.64 -20.93 3.33
CA LEU A 8 -14.82 -21.39 1.94
C LEU A 8 -13.47 -21.56 1.24
N LEU A 9 -12.58 -20.57 1.37
CA LEU A 9 -11.26 -20.58 0.72
C LEU A 9 -10.26 -21.53 1.38
N ALA A 10 -10.36 -21.72 2.70
CA ALA A 10 -9.46 -22.49 3.54
C ALA A 10 -7.97 -22.22 3.21
N PRO A 11 -7.47 -20.98 3.38
CA PRO A 11 -6.05 -20.71 3.28
C PRO A 11 -5.30 -21.47 4.38
N SER A 12 -4.10 -21.93 4.05
CA SER A 12 -3.20 -22.65 4.95
C SER A 12 -2.66 -21.78 6.09
N ARG A 13 -2.64 -20.46 5.90
CA ARG A 13 -2.21 -19.47 6.90
C ARG A 13 -3.07 -18.21 6.88
N LEU A 14 -2.81 -17.29 7.81
CA LEU A 14 -3.36 -15.94 7.75
C LEU A 14 -2.70 -15.16 6.61
N THR A 15 -3.37 -14.11 6.14
CA THR A 15 -2.77 -13.20 5.17
C THR A 15 -1.67 -12.38 5.87
N ASP A 16 -0.48 -12.32 5.29
CA ASP A 16 0.63 -11.54 5.82
C ASP A 16 0.68 -10.19 5.10
N VAL A 17 0.43 -9.15 5.88
CA VAL A 17 0.44 -7.75 5.44
C VAL A 17 1.76 -7.11 5.86
N VAL A 18 2.39 -6.42 4.93
CA VAL A 18 3.52 -5.54 5.17
C VAL A 18 3.07 -4.09 4.98
N ASP A 19 3.28 -3.24 5.98
CA ASP A 19 2.97 -1.80 5.93
C ASP A 19 4.27 -0.99 6.03
N VAL A 20 4.69 -0.38 4.92
CA VAL A 20 5.88 0.47 4.86
C VAL A 20 5.44 1.94 4.88
N GLY A 21 5.89 2.68 5.90
CA GLY A 21 5.34 4.00 6.20
C GLY A 21 4.04 3.88 6.99
N ALA A 22 4.10 3.21 8.13
CA ALA A 22 2.93 2.88 8.95
C ALA A 22 2.40 4.05 9.81
N ASN A 23 2.79 5.29 9.48
CA ASN A 23 2.45 6.48 10.24
C ASN A 23 0.93 6.59 10.48
N PRO A 24 0.44 6.69 11.73
CA PRO A 24 -0.99 6.64 12.03
C PRO A 24 -1.72 7.98 11.78
N ILE A 25 -1.42 8.67 10.68
CA ILE A 25 -2.01 9.96 10.29
C ILE A 25 -3.09 9.88 9.21
N ASP A 26 -3.08 8.82 8.39
CA ASP A 26 -3.92 8.71 7.18
C ASP A 26 -5.26 7.97 7.40
N GLY A 27 -5.68 7.84 8.65
CA GLY A 27 -6.92 7.14 9.03
C GLY A 27 -6.75 5.62 9.11
N GLU A 28 -7.83 4.88 8.88
CA GLU A 28 -7.79 3.42 8.95
C GLU A 28 -7.13 2.82 7.69
N PRO A 29 -6.14 1.92 7.83
CA PRO A 29 -5.50 1.30 6.68
C PRO A 29 -6.44 0.31 5.97
N PRO A 30 -6.22 0.03 4.67
CA PRO A 30 -7.12 -0.81 3.86
C PRO A 30 -7.31 -2.23 4.43
N TYR A 31 -6.32 -2.75 5.17
CA TYR A 31 -6.38 -4.07 5.78
C TYR A 31 -7.11 -4.13 7.13
N ALA A 32 -7.55 -2.99 7.69
CA ALA A 32 -8.21 -2.94 9.00
C ALA A 32 -9.41 -3.90 9.16
N PRO A 33 -10.28 -4.10 8.13
CA PRO A 33 -11.37 -5.08 8.22
C PRO A 33 -10.87 -6.52 8.36
N MET A 34 -9.76 -6.88 7.71
CA MET A 34 -9.16 -8.21 7.86
C MET A 34 -8.48 -8.38 9.21
N LEU A 35 -7.78 -7.35 9.69
CA LEU A 35 -7.07 -7.37 10.96
C LEU A 35 -8.03 -7.52 12.14
N SER A 36 -9.09 -6.71 12.17
CA SER A 36 -10.14 -6.79 13.20
C SER A 36 -10.87 -8.13 13.22
N ALA A 37 -10.98 -8.79 12.07
CA ALA A 37 -11.56 -10.13 11.95
C ALA A 37 -10.57 -11.28 12.23
N GLY A 38 -9.31 -10.99 12.54
CA GLY A 38 -8.27 -11.99 12.77
C GLY A 38 -7.90 -12.79 11.51
N LEU A 39 -8.06 -12.19 10.33
CA LEU A 39 -7.77 -12.81 9.03
C LEU A 39 -6.37 -12.50 8.49
N CYS A 40 -5.70 -11.51 9.07
CA CYS A 40 -4.33 -11.16 8.71
C CYS A 40 -3.46 -10.88 9.95
N ARG A 41 -2.16 -10.78 9.70
CA ARG A 41 -1.16 -10.20 10.60
C ARG A 41 -0.43 -9.09 9.87
N VAL A 42 0.11 -8.14 10.62
CA VAL A 42 0.80 -6.96 10.07
C VAL A 42 2.22 -6.89 10.61
N THR A 43 3.17 -6.75 9.70
CA THR A 43 4.52 -6.24 10.01
C THR A 43 4.67 -4.85 9.41
N GLY A 44 4.64 -3.83 10.27
CA GLY A 44 4.74 -2.43 9.88
C GLY A 44 6.12 -1.82 10.14
N PHE A 45 6.48 -0.81 9.37
CA PHE A 45 7.76 -0.10 9.44
C PHE A 45 7.52 1.41 9.55
N GLU A 46 8.08 2.01 10.59
CA GLU A 46 7.98 3.45 10.86
C GLU A 46 9.26 3.94 11.55
N PRO A 47 10.13 4.69 10.85
CA PRO A 47 11.39 5.18 11.42
C PRO A 47 11.21 6.38 12.37
N GLN A 48 10.10 7.13 12.32
CA GLN A 48 9.88 8.29 13.18
C GLN A 48 9.56 7.83 14.63
N PRO A 49 10.35 8.24 15.64
CA PRO A 49 10.19 7.74 17.00
C PRO A 49 8.81 7.97 17.63
N ASP A 50 8.22 9.15 17.41
CA ASP A 50 6.92 9.51 18.00
C ASP A 50 5.78 8.71 17.36
N ALA A 51 5.76 8.60 16.03
CA ALA A 51 4.78 7.79 15.31
C ALA A 51 4.92 6.30 15.68
N LEU A 52 6.15 5.79 15.76
CA LEU A 52 6.41 4.43 16.20
C LEU A 52 5.93 4.19 17.64
N ALA A 53 6.17 5.10 18.58
CA ALA A 53 5.72 4.97 19.96
C ALA A 53 4.18 4.90 20.06
N GLU A 54 3.48 5.69 19.25
CA GLU A 54 2.03 5.63 19.12
C GLU A 54 1.56 4.26 18.59
N LEU A 55 2.17 3.75 17.54
CA LEU A 55 1.90 2.42 16.99
C LEU A 55 2.13 1.31 18.02
N GLN A 56 3.24 1.37 18.77
CA GLN A 56 3.53 0.38 19.82
C GLN A 56 2.51 0.40 20.95
N THR A 57 1.91 1.57 21.23
CA THR A 57 0.87 1.73 22.24
C THR A 57 -0.48 1.17 21.77
N ARG A 58 -0.79 1.31 20.47
CA ARG A 58 -2.09 0.94 19.89
C ARG A 58 -2.16 -0.50 19.37
N LYS A 59 -1.03 -1.11 19.03
CA LYS A 59 -0.98 -2.40 18.34
C LYS A 59 -1.74 -3.52 19.09
N GLY A 60 -2.47 -4.32 18.33
CA GLY A 60 -3.07 -5.56 18.76
C GLY A 60 -2.13 -6.77 18.68
N PRO A 61 -2.59 -7.97 19.05
CA PRO A 61 -1.78 -9.19 19.05
C PRO A 61 -1.38 -9.69 17.65
N GLY A 62 -2.03 -9.19 16.59
CA GLY A 62 -1.73 -9.52 15.20
C GLY A 62 -0.71 -8.59 14.55
N GLU A 63 -0.16 -7.63 15.30
CA GLU A 63 0.63 -6.52 14.75
C GLU A 63 2.00 -6.46 15.39
N ARG A 64 3.01 -6.14 14.57
CA ARG A 64 4.36 -5.78 14.99
C ARG A 64 4.82 -4.57 14.19
N TYR A 65 5.40 -3.60 14.87
CA TYR A 65 5.98 -2.40 14.26
C TYR A 65 7.49 -2.34 14.56
N LEU A 66 8.28 -1.97 13.55
CA LEU A 66 9.75 -1.92 13.59
C LEU A 66 10.26 -0.52 13.18
N PRO A 67 11.37 -0.04 13.76
CA PRO A 67 11.92 1.31 13.52
C PRO A 67 12.70 1.44 12.20
N TYR A 68 12.42 0.59 11.21
CA TYR A 68 13.23 0.56 9.98
C TYR A 68 12.67 1.53 8.95
N ALA A 69 13.57 2.24 8.27
CA ALA A 69 13.26 2.81 6.97
C ALA A 69 13.54 1.77 5.89
N VAL A 70 12.58 1.52 5.00
CA VAL A 70 12.72 0.55 3.92
C VAL A 70 13.08 1.28 2.63
N GLY A 71 14.08 0.80 1.90
CA GLY A 71 14.63 1.48 0.73
C GLY A 71 15.61 0.60 -0.04
N ASP A 72 16.72 1.18 -0.47
CA ASP A 72 17.75 0.51 -1.27
C ASP A 72 18.85 -0.20 -0.46
N GLY A 73 18.82 -0.08 0.88
CA GLY A 73 19.86 -0.64 1.76
C GLY A 73 21.03 0.30 2.04
N GLY A 74 21.00 1.51 1.48
CA GLY A 74 22.04 2.52 1.59
C GLY A 74 21.84 3.50 2.74
N GLU A 75 22.85 4.35 2.92
CA GLU A 75 22.82 5.52 3.80
C GLU A 75 22.19 6.70 3.06
N HIS A 76 21.21 7.35 3.68
CA HIS A 76 20.47 8.48 3.14
C HIS A 76 20.36 9.61 4.17
N THR A 77 19.79 10.73 3.74
CA THR A 77 19.36 11.80 4.64
C THR A 77 17.84 11.86 4.63
N LEU A 78 17.23 11.77 5.80
CA LEU A 78 15.81 11.99 6.00
C LEU A 78 15.56 13.48 6.22
N ASN A 79 14.74 14.09 5.38
CA ASN A 79 14.33 15.49 5.49
C ASN A 79 13.06 15.55 6.35
N ILE A 80 13.21 15.91 7.62
CA ILE A 80 12.09 16.07 8.55
C ILE A 80 11.38 17.38 8.21
N CYS A 81 10.19 17.27 7.63
CA CYS A 81 9.40 18.41 7.20
C CYS A 81 8.45 18.88 8.31
N ARG A 82 7.95 20.11 8.18
CA ARG A 82 6.99 20.71 9.12
C ARG A 82 5.74 19.85 9.29
N ALA A 83 5.22 19.29 8.21
CA ALA A 83 4.20 18.25 8.29
C ALA A 83 4.87 16.87 8.33
N SER A 84 4.50 16.05 9.31
CA SER A 84 5.05 14.69 9.45
C SER A 84 4.85 13.84 8.19
N GLY A 85 3.67 13.95 7.57
CA GLY A 85 3.33 13.28 6.32
C GLY A 85 4.05 13.79 5.07
N MET A 86 4.92 14.81 5.19
CA MET A 86 5.79 15.25 4.10
C MET A 86 7.27 14.93 4.35
N THR A 87 7.57 14.14 5.38
CA THR A 87 8.93 13.68 5.65
C THR A 87 9.33 12.65 4.60
N SER A 88 10.46 12.88 3.93
CA SER A 88 10.93 12.03 2.82
C SER A 88 12.45 11.96 2.77
N LEU A 89 12.97 10.93 2.11
CA LEU A 89 14.38 10.87 1.69
C LEU A 89 14.69 11.86 0.57
N PHE A 90 13.67 12.30 -0.17
CA PHE A 90 13.80 13.30 -1.21
C PHE A 90 13.66 14.72 -0.61
N GLU A 91 14.40 15.66 -1.19
CA GLU A 91 14.31 17.08 -0.80
C GLU A 91 13.03 17.67 -1.39
N PRO A 92 12.16 18.32 -0.60
CA PRO A 92 10.97 19.01 -1.12
C PRO A 92 11.32 20.01 -2.22
N ASP A 93 10.48 20.10 -3.25
CA ASP A 93 10.69 21.02 -4.38
C ASP A 93 9.86 22.31 -4.21
N PRO A 94 10.47 23.46 -3.86
CA PRO A 94 9.74 24.69 -3.61
C PRO A 94 8.96 25.18 -4.84
N ASP A 95 9.49 24.97 -6.04
CA ASP A 95 8.84 25.46 -7.27
C ASP A 95 7.53 24.72 -7.52
N THR A 96 7.52 23.40 -7.30
CA THR A 96 6.30 22.58 -7.42
C THR A 96 5.35 22.80 -6.25
N LEU A 97 5.87 22.89 -5.02
CA LEU A 97 5.04 23.13 -3.84
C LEU A 97 4.32 24.48 -3.87
N ASN A 98 4.93 25.52 -4.43
CA ASN A 98 4.32 26.83 -4.61
C ASN A 98 3.11 26.81 -5.57
N LEU A 99 2.94 25.75 -6.37
CA LEU A 99 1.70 25.55 -7.14
C LEU A 99 0.50 25.19 -6.25
N PHE A 100 0.74 24.82 -4.99
CA PHE A 100 -0.25 24.36 -4.03
C PHE A 100 -0.06 25.09 -2.70
N GLU A 101 -0.69 26.27 -2.55
CA GLU A 101 -0.49 27.25 -1.46
C GLU A 101 -0.43 26.66 -0.03
N VAL A 102 -1.18 25.59 0.25
CA VAL A 102 -1.20 24.95 1.57
C VAL A 102 -0.03 24.00 1.79
N LEU A 103 0.52 23.40 0.72
CA LEU A 103 1.60 22.42 0.80
C LEU A 103 2.98 23.07 0.95
N GLU A 104 3.19 24.26 0.41
CA GLU A 104 4.45 25.01 0.54
C GLU A 104 4.96 25.10 1.99
N PRO A 105 4.19 25.59 2.98
CA PRO A 105 4.67 25.63 4.37
C PRO A 105 4.86 24.24 4.98
N TYR A 106 4.18 23.21 4.48
CA TYR A 106 4.25 21.85 5.02
C TYR A 106 5.54 21.13 4.62
N GLY A 107 6.07 21.44 3.42
CA GLY A 107 7.36 20.94 2.93
C GLY A 107 8.58 21.66 3.50
N GLU A 108 8.43 22.60 4.45
CA GLU A 108 9.57 23.25 5.09
C GLU A 108 10.40 22.23 5.88
N VAL A 109 11.66 22.03 5.50
CA VAL A 109 12.58 21.13 6.20
C VAL A 109 13.03 21.75 7.51
N LEU A 110 12.63 21.15 8.63
CA LEU A 110 12.98 21.57 9.98
C LEU A 110 14.30 20.94 10.45
N GLU A 111 14.56 19.70 10.05
CA GLU A 111 15.75 18.93 10.45
C GLU A 111 16.18 17.98 9.33
N ARG A 112 17.47 17.65 9.28
CA ARG A 112 18.03 16.62 8.39
C ARG A 112 18.78 15.59 9.22
N ILE A 113 18.35 14.34 9.13
CA ILE A 113 18.85 13.25 9.97
C ILE A 113 19.48 12.17 9.07
N PRO A 114 20.73 11.74 9.31
CA PRO A 114 21.29 10.60 8.59
C PRO A 114 20.54 9.31 8.98
N LEU A 115 20.24 8.47 8.01
CA LEU A 115 19.44 7.27 8.18
C LEU A 115 19.91 6.16 7.24
N SER A 116 20.10 4.97 7.78
CA SER A 116 20.30 3.76 6.99
C SER A 116 18.95 3.17 6.60
N THR A 117 18.79 2.79 5.34
CA THR A 117 17.61 2.05 4.88
C THR A 117 17.88 0.55 4.83
N HIS A 118 16.81 -0.25 4.86
CA HIS A 118 16.84 -1.69 4.69
C HIS A 118 16.21 -2.07 3.36
N ARG A 119 16.87 -2.95 2.58
CA ARG A 119 16.23 -3.56 1.42
C ARG A 119 15.09 -4.45 1.89
N LEU A 120 13.92 -4.35 1.25
CA LEU A 120 12.77 -5.17 1.60
C LEU A 120 13.13 -6.67 1.62
N ASP A 121 13.91 -7.13 0.64
CA ASP A 121 14.36 -8.53 0.53
C ASP A 121 15.22 -9.00 1.72
N ASP A 122 15.93 -8.08 2.38
CA ASP A 122 16.89 -8.41 3.44
C ASP A 122 16.25 -8.40 4.86
N ILE A 123 14.97 -8.02 4.98
CA ILE A 123 14.27 -7.98 6.27
C ILE A 123 13.80 -9.38 6.67
N SER A 124 14.47 -9.95 7.68
CA SER A 124 14.22 -11.32 8.17
C SER A 124 12.85 -11.51 8.81
N GLU A 125 12.30 -10.42 9.35
CA GLU A 125 11.02 -10.35 10.04
C GLU A 125 9.83 -10.59 9.12
N ILE A 126 9.99 -10.39 7.81
CA ILE A 126 8.97 -10.66 6.80
C ILE A 126 9.15 -12.10 6.32
N GLU A 127 8.45 -13.05 6.93
CA GLU A 127 8.48 -14.46 6.51
C GLU A 127 7.66 -14.70 5.24
N HIS A 128 6.53 -14.02 5.12
CA HIS A 128 5.63 -14.02 3.98
C HIS A 128 5.15 -12.60 3.67
N LEU A 129 4.77 -12.35 2.42
CA LEU A 129 4.22 -11.07 1.99
C LEU A 129 3.14 -11.36 0.95
N ASP A 130 1.86 -11.20 1.35
CA ASP A 130 0.72 -11.30 0.42
C ASP A 130 0.23 -9.92 -0.01
N PHE A 131 0.25 -8.97 0.92
CA PHE A 131 -0.24 -7.62 0.70
C PHE A 131 0.78 -6.60 1.21
N LEU A 132 1.29 -5.76 0.30
CA LEU A 132 2.08 -4.59 0.66
C LEU A 132 1.20 -3.34 0.62
N LYS A 133 1.12 -2.61 1.73
CA LYS A 133 0.74 -1.19 1.71
C LYS A 133 2.03 -0.38 1.88
N ILE A 134 2.23 0.60 1.02
CA ILE A 134 3.40 1.47 1.08
C ILE A 134 3.02 2.92 0.78
N ASP A 135 3.45 3.81 1.66
CA ASP A 135 3.38 5.26 1.48
C ASP A 135 4.55 5.87 2.25
N ILE A 136 5.62 6.19 1.53
CA ILE A 136 6.87 6.74 2.09
C ILE A 136 7.32 7.96 1.29
N GLN A 137 6.36 8.69 0.72
CA GLN A 137 6.56 10.02 0.17
C GLN A 137 7.65 10.07 -0.92
N GLY A 138 7.59 9.14 -1.88
CA GLY A 138 8.46 9.11 -3.07
C GLY A 138 9.49 7.97 -3.08
N GLY A 139 9.74 7.32 -1.94
CA GLY A 139 10.70 6.21 -1.82
C GLY A 139 10.24 4.88 -2.42
N GLU A 140 9.00 4.78 -2.91
CA GLU A 140 8.32 3.54 -3.26
C GLU A 140 9.10 2.73 -4.32
N LEU A 141 9.59 3.42 -5.37
CA LEU A 141 10.31 2.78 -6.46
C LEU A 141 11.56 2.03 -5.98
N ALA A 142 12.31 2.61 -5.05
CA ALA A 142 13.52 1.99 -4.51
C ALA A 142 13.18 0.71 -3.72
N VAL A 143 12.09 0.73 -2.96
CA VAL A 143 11.59 -0.44 -2.23
C VAL A 143 11.17 -1.54 -3.19
N PHE A 144 10.48 -1.20 -4.28
CA PHE A 144 10.07 -2.18 -5.29
C PHE A 144 11.25 -2.84 -5.99
N GLN A 145 12.24 -2.05 -6.39
CA GLN A 145 13.44 -2.56 -7.06
C GLN A 145 14.28 -3.47 -6.16
N ASN A 146 14.30 -3.18 -4.86
CA ASN A 146 15.07 -3.92 -3.85
C ASN A 146 14.26 -4.96 -3.06
N GLY A 147 13.02 -5.19 -3.46
CA GLY A 147 12.08 -6.12 -2.83
C GLY A 147 11.59 -7.23 -3.74
N ARG A 148 12.19 -7.40 -4.93
CA ARG A 148 11.69 -8.31 -5.97
C ARG A 148 11.52 -9.75 -5.50
N THR A 149 12.37 -10.24 -4.59
CA THR A 149 12.29 -11.62 -4.10
C THR A 149 11.05 -11.80 -3.22
N LYS A 150 10.84 -10.94 -2.20
CA LYS A 150 9.65 -11.01 -1.35
C LYS A 150 8.38 -10.62 -2.10
N LEU A 151 8.49 -9.64 -2.99
CA LEU A 151 7.37 -9.21 -3.83
C LEU A 151 6.95 -10.26 -4.84
N ALA A 152 7.72 -11.32 -5.10
CA ALA A 152 7.30 -12.44 -5.95
C ALA A 152 6.13 -13.24 -5.33
N ASP A 153 5.98 -13.21 -4.01
CA ASP A 153 4.86 -13.88 -3.32
C ASP A 153 3.62 -12.98 -3.21
N ALA A 154 3.80 -11.65 -3.26
CA ALA A 154 2.70 -10.69 -3.11
C ALA A 154 1.60 -10.90 -4.14
N VAL A 155 0.36 -10.63 -3.75
CA VAL A 155 -0.80 -10.69 -4.63
C VAL A 155 -1.49 -9.35 -4.79
N ALA A 156 -1.26 -8.43 -3.84
CA ALA A 156 -1.73 -7.06 -3.90
C ALA A 156 -0.67 -6.09 -3.38
N ILE A 157 -0.63 -4.89 -3.97
CA ILE A 157 0.18 -3.76 -3.51
C ILE A 157 -0.70 -2.52 -3.56
N GLN A 158 -0.84 -1.78 -2.47
CA GLN A 158 -1.36 -0.42 -2.50
C GLN A 158 -0.20 0.54 -2.29
N THR A 159 -0.05 1.48 -3.21
CA THR A 159 1.02 2.46 -3.20
C THR A 159 0.49 3.85 -3.54
N GLU A 160 1.03 4.86 -2.89
CA GLU A 160 0.90 6.23 -3.38
C GLU A 160 1.74 6.38 -4.67
N VAL A 161 1.22 7.14 -5.63
CA VAL A 161 1.91 7.54 -6.85
C VAL A 161 1.68 9.02 -7.13
N SER A 162 2.71 9.71 -7.61
CA SER A 162 2.65 11.14 -7.92
C SER A 162 2.45 11.39 -9.42
N PHE A 163 1.41 12.17 -9.75
CA PHE A 163 1.23 12.75 -11.09
C PHE A 163 1.99 14.06 -11.25
N VAL A 164 2.14 14.79 -10.14
CA VAL A 164 2.99 15.97 -9.98
C VAL A 164 3.89 15.69 -8.79
N THR A 165 5.20 15.71 -9.00
CA THR A 165 6.20 15.35 -8.00
C THR A 165 6.41 16.50 -7.01
N LEU A 166 6.19 16.27 -5.72
CA LEU A 166 6.36 17.28 -4.67
C LEU A 166 7.81 17.42 -4.20
N TYR A 167 8.65 16.44 -4.53
CA TYR A 167 10.06 16.40 -4.16
C TYR A 167 10.95 16.36 -5.41
N ARG A 168 12.18 16.85 -5.27
CA ARG A 168 13.19 16.83 -6.33
C ARG A 168 13.56 15.39 -6.65
N ASP A 169 13.66 15.09 -7.95
CA ASP A 169 14.02 13.76 -8.48
C ASP A 169 13.10 12.61 -8.02
N GLN A 170 11.91 12.92 -7.52
CA GLN A 170 10.92 11.93 -7.12
C GLN A 170 10.45 11.12 -8.33
N PRO A 171 10.36 9.79 -8.23
CA PRO A 171 9.73 8.96 -9.26
C PRO A 171 8.28 9.35 -9.52
N THR A 172 7.88 9.33 -10.79
CA THR A 172 6.49 9.59 -11.19
C THR A 172 5.64 8.32 -11.13
N MET A 173 4.32 8.47 -11.25
CA MET A 173 3.40 7.35 -11.49
C MET A 173 3.85 6.46 -12.65
N GLY A 174 4.39 7.04 -13.73
CA GLY A 174 4.86 6.29 -14.88
C GLY A 174 6.04 5.37 -14.57
N ASP A 175 6.99 5.85 -13.76
CA ASP A 175 8.15 5.08 -13.32
C ASP A 175 7.73 3.90 -12.44
N VAL A 176 6.78 4.15 -11.52
CA VAL A 176 6.20 3.12 -10.64
C VAL A 176 5.40 2.08 -11.44
N ASP A 177 4.53 2.48 -12.38
CA ASP A 177 3.74 1.54 -13.19
C ASP A 177 4.63 0.63 -14.04
N VAL A 178 5.69 1.16 -14.64
CA VAL A 178 6.67 0.37 -15.39
C VAL A 178 7.32 -0.69 -14.50
N GLU A 179 7.75 -0.33 -13.30
CA GLU A 179 8.36 -1.27 -12.36
C GLU A 179 7.36 -2.35 -11.92
N MET A 180 6.14 -1.97 -11.52
CA MET A 180 5.07 -2.89 -11.11
C MET A 180 4.71 -3.88 -12.21
N ARG A 181 4.56 -3.43 -13.45
CA ARG A 181 4.30 -4.29 -14.60
C ARG A 181 5.45 -5.23 -14.88
N SER A 182 6.70 -4.77 -14.73
CA SER A 182 7.89 -5.61 -14.92
C SER A 182 7.94 -6.78 -13.94
N GLN A 183 7.30 -6.63 -12.77
CA GLN A 183 7.16 -7.66 -11.74
C GLN A 183 5.86 -8.49 -11.87
N GLY A 184 5.08 -8.31 -12.94
CA GLY A 184 3.87 -9.11 -13.19
C GLY A 184 2.62 -8.64 -12.46
N PHE A 185 2.59 -7.39 -12.01
CA PHE A 185 1.38 -6.76 -11.49
C PHE A 185 0.63 -5.98 -12.58
N VAL A 186 -0.68 -5.79 -12.37
CA VAL A 186 -1.54 -4.94 -13.19
C VAL A 186 -2.30 -3.97 -12.30
N PRO A 187 -2.57 -2.73 -12.74
CA PRO A 187 -3.39 -1.81 -11.98
C PRO A 187 -4.82 -2.35 -11.88
N HIS A 188 -5.36 -2.35 -10.66
CA HIS A 188 -6.68 -2.87 -10.34
C HIS A 188 -7.71 -1.75 -10.16
N CYS A 189 -7.43 -0.82 -9.24
CA CYS A 189 -8.30 0.32 -8.97
C CYS A 189 -7.53 1.47 -8.32
N PHE A 190 -8.14 2.65 -8.28
CA PHE A 190 -7.71 3.74 -7.39
C PHE A 190 -8.44 3.59 -6.06
N ALA A 191 -7.68 3.44 -4.97
CA ALA A 191 -8.21 3.49 -3.61
C ALA A 191 -8.56 4.95 -3.25
N ALA A 192 -7.76 5.90 -3.70
CA ALA A 192 -8.03 7.32 -3.59
C ALA A 192 -7.39 8.09 -4.75
N VAL A 193 -8.00 9.20 -5.16
CA VAL A 193 -7.41 10.15 -6.11
C VAL A 193 -7.32 11.50 -5.42
N LYS A 194 -6.09 11.96 -5.19
CA LYS A 194 -5.78 13.20 -4.46
C LYS A 194 -5.65 14.33 -5.49
N LYS A 195 -6.67 15.19 -5.53
CA LYS A 195 -6.65 16.41 -6.33
C LYS A 195 -6.30 17.59 -5.45
N TRP A 196 -5.72 18.62 -6.05
CA TRP A 196 -5.43 19.88 -5.39
C TRP A 196 -5.85 21.08 -6.25
N PRO A 197 -6.23 22.22 -5.67
CA PRO A 197 -6.37 23.47 -6.43
C PRO A 197 -5.00 24.01 -6.83
N ILE A 198 -4.90 24.57 -8.04
CA ILE A 198 -3.69 25.28 -8.47
C ILE A 198 -3.74 26.70 -7.90
N ALA A 199 -2.70 27.09 -7.15
CA ALA A 199 -2.54 28.43 -6.62
C ALA A 199 -2.53 29.49 -7.74
N PRO A 200 -3.06 30.70 -7.49
CA PRO A 200 -3.65 31.18 -6.24
C PRO A 200 -5.18 30.99 -6.19
N TYR A 201 -5.75 30.00 -6.90
CA TYR A 201 -7.21 29.87 -6.98
C TYR A 201 -7.81 29.24 -5.72
N VAL A 202 -8.77 29.93 -5.09
CA VAL A 202 -9.44 29.49 -3.86
C VAL A 202 -10.96 29.41 -4.07
N VAL A 203 -11.57 28.27 -3.71
CA VAL A 203 -13.02 28.05 -3.81
C VAL A 203 -13.66 28.22 -2.43
N ASN A 204 -14.67 29.09 -2.31
CA ASN A 204 -15.43 29.29 -1.07
C ASN A 204 -14.55 29.53 0.18
N ASN A 205 -13.45 30.28 0.02
CA ASN A 205 -12.43 30.50 1.06
C ASN A 205 -11.80 29.22 1.63
N ASN A 206 -11.82 28.11 0.88
CA ASN A 206 -11.15 26.87 1.23
C ASN A 206 -10.00 26.59 0.25
N PRO A 207 -8.73 26.77 0.66
CA PRO A 207 -7.57 26.57 -0.20
C PRO A 207 -7.21 25.09 -0.43
N ARG A 208 -7.98 24.15 0.15
CA ARG A 208 -7.86 22.70 -0.11
C ARG A 208 -8.95 22.16 -1.01
N TRP A 209 -9.94 22.97 -1.36
CA TRP A 209 -11.02 22.51 -2.21
C TRP A 209 -10.53 22.35 -3.65
N ALA A 210 -10.25 21.10 -4.01
CA ALA A 210 -9.73 20.76 -5.31
C ALA A 210 -10.76 20.83 -6.43
N LEU A 211 -10.28 21.20 -7.63
CA LEU A 211 -11.05 21.17 -8.87
C LEU A 211 -10.60 19.97 -9.73
N ASN A 212 -9.66 20.21 -10.66
CA ASN A 212 -9.30 19.27 -11.70
C ASN A 212 -7.85 18.78 -11.64
N GLN A 213 -6.95 19.50 -10.98
CA GLN A 213 -5.53 19.14 -10.99
C GLN A 213 -5.29 17.89 -10.15
N LEU A 214 -4.82 16.83 -10.80
CA LEU A 214 -4.31 15.64 -10.13
C LEU A 214 -2.99 15.98 -9.46
N LEU A 215 -2.81 15.53 -8.23
CA LEU A 215 -1.53 15.60 -7.53
C LEU A 215 -0.97 14.19 -7.36
N GLU A 216 -1.69 13.37 -6.62
CA GLU A 216 -1.31 12.01 -6.24
C GLU A 216 -2.51 11.07 -6.33
N ALA A 217 -2.28 9.77 -6.21
CA ALA A 217 -3.31 8.78 -5.98
C ALA A 217 -2.76 7.59 -5.20
N ASP A 218 -3.64 6.98 -4.41
CA ASP A 218 -3.43 5.62 -3.92
C ASP A 218 -3.93 4.65 -4.98
N ILE A 219 -3.02 3.91 -5.59
CA ILE A 219 -3.36 2.90 -6.60
C ILE A 219 -3.14 1.50 -6.03
N VAL A 220 -4.07 0.60 -6.35
CA VAL A 220 -3.98 -0.82 -6.01
C VAL A 220 -3.52 -1.57 -7.25
N TYR A 221 -2.39 -2.24 -7.14
CA TYR A 221 -1.92 -3.24 -8.08
C TYR A 221 -2.24 -4.63 -7.57
N VAL A 222 -2.60 -5.55 -8.46
CA VAL A 222 -2.78 -6.97 -8.15
C VAL A 222 -1.94 -7.81 -9.08
N ARG A 223 -1.55 -9.02 -8.65
CA ARG A 223 -0.87 -9.96 -9.54
C ARG A 223 -1.78 -10.26 -10.74
N ASP A 224 -1.21 -10.32 -11.95
CA ASP A 224 -1.96 -10.44 -13.19
C ASP A 224 -2.86 -11.70 -13.24
N PHE A 225 -4.13 -11.51 -12.87
CA PHE A 225 -5.16 -12.55 -12.86
C PHE A 225 -5.60 -12.98 -14.27
N SER A 226 -5.14 -12.30 -15.33
CA SER A 226 -5.33 -12.73 -16.72
C SER A 226 -4.39 -13.87 -17.10
N ARG A 227 -3.30 -14.07 -16.33
CA ARG A 227 -2.33 -15.15 -16.47
C ARG A 227 -2.36 -16.07 -15.24
N PRO A 228 -3.49 -16.76 -14.97
CA PRO A 228 -3.69 -17.45 -13.70
C PRO A 228 -2.62 -18.50 -13.40
N ASP A 229 -2.00 -19.10 -14.42
CA ASP A 229 -0.95 -20.11 -14.25
C ASP A 229 0.32 -19.59 -13.56
N SER A 230 0.50 -18.26 -13.45
CA SER A 230 1.57 -17.65 -12.65
C SER A 230 1.22 -17.46 -11.18
N LEU A 231 0.02 -17.82 -10.75
CA LEU A 231 -0.47 -17.73 -9.37
C LEU A 231 -0.68 -19.12 -8.81
N SER A 232 -0.11 -19.38 -7.63
CA SER A 232 -0.44 -20.57 -6.86
C SER A 232 -1.88 -20.52 -6.33
N ASP A 233 -2.41 -21.68 -5.92
CA ASP A 233 -3.73 -21.72 -5.29
C ASP A 233 -3.77 -20.93 -3.99
N GLU A 234 -2.67 -20.92 -3.23
CA GLU A 234 -2.60 -20.15 -1.99
C GLU A 234 -2.62 -18.65 -2.26
N GLN A 235 -1.89 -18.19 -3.27
CA GLN A 235 -1.95 -16.80 -3.71
C GLN A 235 -3.35 -16.40 -4.20
N LEU A 236 -4.05 -17.26 -4.94
CA LEU A 236 -5.43 -16.99 -5.36
C LEU A 236 -6.38 -16.84 -4.16
N LYS A 237 -6.20 -17.62 -3.08
CA LYS A 237 -7.01 -17.47 -1.86
C LYS A 237 -6.73 -16.14 -1.16
N HIS A 238 -5.46 -15.76 -0.99
CA HIS A 238 -5.11 -14.47 -0.38
C HIS A 238 -5.60 -13.30 -1.23
N LEU A 239 -5.46 -13.37 -2.55
CA LEU A 239 -5.97 -12.35 -3.47
C LEU A 239 -7.49 -12.19 -3.33
N ALA A 240 -8.22 -13.31 -3.25
CA ALA A 240 -9.66 -13.30 -3.06
C ALA A 240 -10.06 -12.62 -1.74
N LEU A 241 -9.37 -12.93 -0.64
CA LEU A 241 -9.62 -12.32 0.67
C LEU A 241 -9.35 -10.81 0.64
N ILE A 242 -8.22 -10.38 0.09
CA ILE A 242 -7.83 -8.97 0.01
C ILE A 242 -8.83 -8.20 -0.86
N ALA A 243 -9.14 -8.71 -2.06
CA ALA A 243 -10.08 -8.08 -2.98
C ALA A 243 -11.46 -7.89 -2.33
N HIS A 244 -11.95 -8.91 -1.62
CA HIS A 244 -13.26 -8.87 -0.95
C HIS A 244 -13.26 -7.91 0.25
N HIS A 245 -12.30 -8.02 1.16
CA HIS A 245 -12.35 -7.32 2.45
C HIS A 245 -11.75 -5.92 2.42
N CYS A 246 -10.72 -5.68 1.61
CA CYS A 246 -10.02 -4.39 1.59
C CYS A 246 -10.60 -3.44 0.54
N TYR A 247 -11.11 -3.98 -0.58
CA TYR A 247 -11.46 -3.18 -1.76
C TYR A 247 -12.88 -3.36 -2.27
N SER A 248 -13.69 -4.21 -1.63
CA SER A 248 -15.03 -4.57 -2.11
C SER A 248 -15.07 -5.04 -3.58
N SER A 249 -13.95 -5.55 -4.12
CA SER A 249 -13.85 -6.09 -5.47
C SER A 249 -14.36 -7.53 -5.47
N TYR A 250 -15.67 -7.66 -5.31
CA TYR A 250 -16.34 -8.95 -5.26
C TYR A 250 -16.26 -9.71 -6.58
N ASP A 251 -16.06 -9.00 -7.69
CA ASP A 251 -15.82 -9.55 -9.02
C ASP A 251 -14.45 -10.23 -9.14
N LEU A 252 -13.37 -9.59 -8.66
CA LEU A 252 -12.04 -10.20 -8.60
C LEU A 252 -12.01 -11.38 -7.61
N ALA A 253 -12.65 -11.23 -6.46
CA ALA A 253 -12.78 -12.32 -5.50
C ALA A 253 -13.53 -13.53 -6.10
N LEU A 254 -14.65 -13.31 -6.81
CA LEU A 254 -15.36 -14.37 -7.52
C LEU A 254 -14.48 -15.01 -8.59
N ARG A 255 -13.73 -14.21 -9.37
CA ARG A 255 -12.79 -14.71 -10.38
C ARG A 255 -11.76 -15.67 -9.77
N CYS A 256 -11.23 -15.34 -8.60
CA CYS A 256 -10.30 -16.21 -7.88
C CYS A 256 -10.98 -17.53 -7.45
N VAL A 257 -12.19 -17.46 -6.90
CA VAL A 257 -12.98 -18.65 -6.53
C VAL A 257 -13.24 -19.55 -7.74
N MET A 258 -13.62 -18.98 -8.88
CA MET A 258 -13.83 -19.72 -10.14
C MET A 258 -12.57 -20.46 -10.59
N LEU A 259 -11.41 -19.79 -10.52
CA LEU A 259 -10.12 -20.38 -10.90
C LEU A 259 -9.74 -21.54 -9.96
N LEU A 260 -9.92 -21.36 -8.65
CA LEU A 260 -9.65 -22.39 -7.66
C LEU A 260 -10.58 -23.60 -7.79
N GLU A 261 -11.87 -23.39 -8.05
CA GLU A 261 -12.81 -24.47 -8.31
C GLU A 261 -12.45 -25.23 -9.60
N ARG A 262 -12.06 -24.51 -10.66
CA ARG A 262 -11.60 -25.11 -11.93
C ARG A 262 -10.35 -25.97 -11.75
N ARG A 263 -9.46 -25.59 -10.82
CA ARG A 263 -8.26 -26.36 -10.47
C ARG A 263 -8.53 -27.56 -9.57
N GLY A 264 -9.76 -27.70 -9.05
CA GLY A 264 -10.11 -28.73 -8.08
C GLY A 264 -9.64 -28.43 -6.65
N SER A 265 -9.13 -27.22 -6.41
CA SER A 265 -8.65 -26.74 -5.11
C SER A 265 -9.79 -26.32 -4.20
N LEU A 266 -10.94 -25.94 -4.78
CA LEU A 266 -12.23 -25.79 -4.10
C LEU A 266 -13.24 -26.80 -4.61
N LYS A 267 -14.22 -27.13 -3.77
CA LYS A 267 -15.31 -28.06 -4.12
C LYS A 267 -16.20 -27.47 -5.22
N THR A 268 -16.79 -28.35 -6.03
CA THR A 268 -17.84 -27.97 -6.96
C THR A 268 -18.99 -27.27 -6.23
N GLY A 269 -19.43 -26.12 -6.74
CA GLY A 269 -20.43 -25.24 -6.12
C GLY A 269 -19.84 -24.06 -5.33
N ALA A 270 -18.51 -23.96 -5.20
CA ALA A 270 -17.87 -22.87 -4.46
C ALA A 270 -18.24 -21.48 -4.98
N GLN A 271 -18.37 -21.31 -6.30
CA GLN A 271 -18.88 -20.06 -6.89
C GLN A 271 -20.24 -19.65 -6.33
N GLN A 272 -21.19 -20.58 -6.29
CA GLN A 272 -22.55 -20.33 -5.79
C GLN A 272 -22.52 -19.99 -4.29
N SER A 273 -21.74 -20.75 -3.50
CA SER A 273 -21.57 -20.47 -2.07
C SER A 273 -20.96 -19.09 -1.81
N TYR A 274 -20.02 -18.63 -2.65
CA TYR A 274 -19.49 -17.28 -2.55
C TYR A 274 -20.55 -16.22 -2.86
N LEU A 275 -21.33 -16.41 -3.93
CA LEU A 275 -22.40 -15.47 -4.32
C LEU A 275 -23.49 -15.33 -3.25
N GLU A 276 -23.73 -16.38 -2.46
CA GLU A 276 -24.70 -16.38 -1.35
C GLU A 276 -24.14 -15.73 -0.07
N THR A 277 -22.83 -15.61 0.07
CA THR A 277 -22.16 -15.10 1.28
C THR A 277 -21.65 -13.68 1.15
N ARG A 278 -21.52 -13.15 -0.07
CA ARG A 278 -21.08 -11.78 -0.31
C ARG A 278 -22.11 -10.73 0.14
N PRO A 279 -21.66 -9.52 0.52
CA PRO A 279 -22.56 -8.37 0.69
C PRO A 279 -23.35 -8.07 -0.59
N ALA A 280 -24.58 -7.58 -0.43
CA ALA A 280 -25.48 -7.22 -1.53
C ALA A 280 -24.98 -6.00 -2.32
#